data_AF-A0A836ZUD5-F1
#
_entry.id   AF-A0A836ZUD5-F1
#
_cell.length_a   1.000
_cell.length_b   1.000
_cell.length_c   1.000
_cell.angle_alpha   90.00
_cell.angle_beta   90.00
_cell.angle_gamma   90.00
#
_symmetry.space_group_name_H-M   'P 1'
#
loop_
_entity.id
_entity.type
_entity.pdbx_description
1 polymer ?
#
loop_
_entity_poly.entity_id
_entity_poly.type
_entity_poly.pdbx_seq_one_letter_code
_entity_poly.pdbx_strand_id
1 'polypeptide(L)'
;MTWTTPDLCDRYPEVTIAEPLFRHFGGRTAFAGPMVTVRCFEDNSRVRELAATPGDGRVLVVDGQGSLKHALLGDQIAANAV
;
A
#
# COMPACT_ATOMS: atom_id res chain seq x y z
N MET A 1 -9.65 -4.89 13.25
CA MET A 1 -9.60 -6.26 12.69
C MET A 1 -9.54 -7.23 13.85
N THR A 2 -10.17 -8.40 13.75
CA THR A 2 -10.22 -9.42 14.82
C THR A 2 -9.24 -10.58 14.58
N TRP A 3 -8.45 -10.50 13.51
CA TRP A 3 -7.46 -11.49 13.08
C TRP A 3 -6.14 -10.80 12.76
N THR A 4 -5.04 -11.55 12.79
CA THR A 4 -3.67 -11.10 12.52
C THR A 4 -3.13 -11.74 11.23
N THR A 5 -2.02 -11.21 10.67
CA THR A 5 -1.39 -11.82 9.50
C THR A 5 -0.84 -13.23 9.79
N PRO A 6 -0.27 -13.56 10.98
CA PRO A 6 0.01 -14.94 11.35
C PRO A 6 -1.22 -15.87 11.29
N ASP A 7 -2.38 -15.43 11.81
CA ASP A 7 -3.61 -16.25 11.75
C ASP A 7 -4.03 -16.57 10.31
N LEU A 8 -3.74 -15.67 9.36
CA LEU A 8 -3.97 -15.91 7.94
C LEU A 8 -2.98 -16.92 7.36
N CYS A 9 -1.70 -16.84 7.72
CA CYS A 9 -0.68 -17.80 7.27
C CYS A 9 -1.00 -19.22 7.76
N ASP A 10 -1.47 -19.37 9.00
CA ASP A 10 -1.88 -20.66 9.54
C ASP A 10 -3.11 -21.23 8.82
N ARG A 11 -4.05 -20.36 8.42
CA ARG A 11 -5.31 -20.76 7.79
C ARG A 11 -5.20 -20.99 6.28
N TYR A 12 -4.33 -20.26 5.60
CA TYR A 12 -4.18 -20.25 4.14
C TYR A 12 -2.70 -20.46 3.79
N PRO A 13 -2.20 -21.71 3.77
CA PRO A 13 -0.78 -22.00 3.54
C PRO A 13 -0.24 -21.54 2.17
N GLU A 14 -1.13 -21.26 1.21
CA GLU A 14 -0.82 -20.78 -0.13
C GLU A 14 -0.54 -19.27 -0.21
N VAL A 15 -0.73 -18.52 0.89
CA VAL A 15 -0.47 -17.07 0.88
C VAL A 15 1.01 -16.78 0.65
N THR A 16 1.27 -15.73 -0.10
CA THR A 16 2.63 -15.24 -0.31
C THR A 16 2.94 -14.15 0.71
N ILE A 17 4.08 -14.27 1.39
CA ILE A 17 4.55 -13.28 2.35
C ILE A 17 5.46 -12.30 1.63
N ALA A 18 5.14 -11.00 1.74
CA ALA A 18 6.01 -9.95 1.23
C ALA A 18 7.30 -9.87 2.06
N GLU A 19 8.42 -9.56 1.42
CA GLU A 19 9.68 -9.32 2.12
C GLU A 19 9.54 -8.15 3.11
N PRO A 20 10.24 -8.18 4.26
CA PRO A 20 10.14 -7.16 5.31
C PRO A 20 10.91 -5.87 4.96
N LEU A 21 10.63 -5.31 3.78
CA LEU A 21 11.28 -4.12 3.23
C LEU A 21 10.58 -2.82 3.65
N PHE A 22 9.35 -2.92 4.17
CA PHE A 22 8.50 -1.77 4.41
C PHE A 22 8.67 -1.21 5.83
N ARG A 23 8.68 0.12 5.93
CA ARG A 23 8.54 0.84 7.19
C ARG A 23 7.11 1.36 7.33
N HIS A 24 6.56 1.25 8.53
CA HIS A 24 5.24 1.79 8.85
C HIS A 24 5.30 3.30 9.11
N PHE A 25 4.45 4.07 8.43
CA PHE A 25 4.36 5.54 8.55
C PHE A 25 2.95 6.06 8.83
N GLY A 26 1.90 5.24 8.64
CA GLY A 26 0.50 5.68 8.75
C GLY A 26 -0.04 5.64 10.17
N GLY A 27 -1.20 6.25 10.41
CA GLY A 27 -1.87 6.19 11.72
C GLY A 27 -2.57 4.84 12.01
N ARG A 28 -2.83 4.03 10.97
CA ARG A 28 -3.46 2.71 11.09
C ARG A 28 -2.40 1.61 11.06
N THR A 29 -2.27 0.86 12.15
CA THR A 29 -1.27 -0.21 12.31
C THR A 29 -1.62 -1.50 11.57
N ALA A 30 -2.89 -1.68 11.19
CA ALA A 30 -3.35 -2.80 10.37
C ALA A 30 -4.40 -2.34 9.36
N PHE A 31 -4.26 -2.82 8.12
CA PHE A 31 -5.16 -2.56 7.00
C PHE A 31 -5.10 -3.73 6.01
N ALA A 32 -6.15 -3.89 5.21
CA ALA A 32 -6.33 -4.99 4.27
C ALA A 32 -7.45 -4.62 3.30
N GLY A 33 -7.41 -5.19 2.10
CA GLY A 33 -8.38 -4.91 1.05
C GLY A 33 -7.93 -5.42 -0.31
N PRO A 34 -8.78 -5.33 -1.34
CA PRO A 34 -8.40 -5.67 -2.70
C PRO A 34 -7.22 -4.81 -3.17
N MET A 35 -6.20 -5.44 -3.74
CA MET A 35 -5.01 -4.75 -4.20
C MET A 35 -5.27 -4.01 -5.53
N VAL A 36 -4.81 -2.77 -5.62
CA VAL A 36 -4.65 -2.01 -6.87
C VAL A 36 -3.18 -1.72 -7.03
N THR A 37 -2.61 -1.95 -8.21
CA THR A 37 -1.18 -1.77 -8.45
C THR A 37 -0.90 -0.58 -9.36
N VAL A 38 0.23 0.08 -9.11
CA VAL A 38 0.81 1.05 -10.04
C VAL A 38 2.31 0.88 -10.03
N ARG A 39 2.92 0.89 -11.21
CA ARG A 39 4.37 0.91 -11.37
C ARG A 39 4.81 2.26 -11.92
N CYS A 40 5.81 2.86 -11.32
CA CYS A 40 6.35 4.16 -11.70
C CYS A 40 7.83 4.29 -11.34
N PHE A 41 8.49 5.33 -11.84
CA PHE A 41 9.88 5.61 -11.52
C PHE A 41 10.05 7.10 -11.26
N GLU A 42 10.27 7.46 -10.00
CA GLU A 42 10.53 8.85 -9.57
C GLU A 42 9.43 9.87 -9.98
N ASP A 43 8.24 9.37 -10.31
CA ASP A 43 7.06 10.16 -10.72
C ASP A 43 5.82 9.60 -10.00
N ASN A 44 5.07 10.45 -9.31
CA ASN A 44 3.89 10.07 -8.55
C ASN A 44 2.55 10.50 -9.17
N SER A 45 2.53 10.92 -10.44
CA SER A 45 1.32 11.41 -11.11
C SER A 45 0.21 10.36 -11.10
N ARG A 46 0.54 9.10 -11.45
CA ARG A 46 -0.42 7.99 -11.39
C ARG A 46 -0.82 7.59 -9.97
N VAL A 47 0.09 7.73 -9.00
CA VAL A 47 -0.22 7.50 -7.58
C VAL A 47 -1.27 8.52 -7.11
N ARG A 48 -1.07 9.80 -7.45
CA ARG A 48 -2.00 10.89 -7.15
C ARG A 48 -3.36 10.70 -7.80
N GLU A 49 -3.39 10.34 -9.09
CA GLU A 49 -4.64 10.08 -9.81
C GLU A 49 -5.46 8.97 -9.16
N LEU A 50 -4.82 7.84 -8.82
CA LEU A 50 -5.47 6.71 -8.16
C LEU A 50 -5.95 7.07 -6.75
N ALA A 51 -5.12 7.78 -5.98
CA ALA A 51 -5.48 8.26 -4.64
C ALA A 51 -6.66 9.25 -4.65
N ALA A 52 -6.95 9.89 -5.78
CA ALA A 52 -8.10 10.78 -5.93
C ALA A 52 -9.40 10.05 -6.35
N THR A 53 -9.34 8.73 -6.58
CA THR A 53 -10.54 7.92 -6.84
C THR A 53 -11.10 7.35 -5.52
N PRO A 54 -12.41 7.04 -5.43
CA PRO A 54 -12.98 6.41 -4.23
C PRO A 54 -12.20 5.16 -3.82
N GLY A 55 -11.71 5.08 -2.59
CA GLY A 55 -10.86 3.97 -2.14
C GLY A 55 -11.61 2.65 -2.07
N ASP A 56 -12.88 2.65 -1.65
CA ASP A 56 -13.75 1.46 -1.52
C ASP A 56 -13.08 0.30 -0.76
N GLY A 57 -12.27 0.63 0.24
CA GLY A 57 -11.53 -0.35 1.04
C GLY A 57 -10.38 -1.05 0.29
N ARG A 58 -9.95 -0.54 -0.87
CA ARG A 58 -8.81 -1.07 -1.63
C ARG A 58 -7.47 -0.66 -1.00
N VAL A 59 -6.42 -1.40 -1.36
CA VAL A 59 -5.03 -1.11 -0.97
C VAL A 59 -4.21 -0.80 -2.22
N LEU A 60 -3.73 0.43 -2.35
CA LEU A 60 -2.82 0.82 -3.44
C LEU A 60 -1.39 0.35 -3.13
N VAL A 61 -0.85 -0.51 -3.98
CA VAL A 61 0.52 -1.01 -3.93
C VAL A 61 1.33 -0.35 -5.04
N VAL A 62 2.34 0.44 -4.66
CA VAL A 62 3.17 1.23 -5.57
C VAL A 62 4.52 0.55 -5.75
N ASP A 63 4.79 0.06 -6.96
CA ASP A 63 6.14 -0.34 -7.37
C ASP A 63 6.92 0.90 -7.86
N GLY A 64 7.71 1.47 -6.95
CA GLY A 64 8.63 2.58 -7.21
C GLY A 64 10.03 2.15 -7.67
N GLN A 65 10.22 0.85 -8.00
CA GLN A 65 11.50 0.25 -8.38
C GLN A 65 12.63 0.45 -7.36
N GLY A 66 12.29 0.66 -6.09
CA GLY A 66 13.24 0.82 -5.00
C GLY A 66 14.04 2.13 -5.00
N SER A 67 13.69 3.14 -5.82
CA SER A 67 14.39 4.43 -5.78
C SER A 67 14.09 5.17 -4.47
N LEU A 68 15.15 5.66 -3.82
CA LEU A 68 15.08 6.50 -2.62
C LEU A 68 15.34 7.99 -2.92
N LYS A 69 15.48 8.36 -4.20
CA LYS A 69 15.82 9.75 -4.59
C LYS A 69 14.63 10.70 -4.48
N HIS A 70 13.42 10.20 -4.73
CA HIS A 70 12.19 10.99 -4.78
C HIS A 70 11.06 10.28 -4.05
N ALA A 71 10.29 11.03 -3.25
CA ALA A 71 9.13 10.50 -2.54
C ALA A 71 7.95 10.29 -3.50
N LEU A 72 7.33 9.10 -3.45
CA LEU A 72 6.15 8.79 -4.27
C LEU A 72 4.82 9.10 -3.56
N LEU A 73 4.86 9.37 -2.25
CA LEU A 73 3.71 9.69 -1.43
C LEU A 73 4.09 10.76 -0.40
N GLY A 74 3.25 11.78 -0.27
CA GLY A 74 3.36 12.83 0.73
C GLY A 74 2.03 13.06 1.44
N ASP A 75 2.00 14.01 2.36
CA ASP A 75 0.83 14.39 3.16
C ASP A 75 -0.42 14.71 2.31
N GLN A 76 -0.27 15.52 1.26
CA GLN A 76 -1.39 15.91 0.39
C GLN A 76 -2.02 14.73 -0.33
N ILE A 77 -1.21 13.79 -0.83
CA ILE A 77 -1.71 12.60 -1.51
C ILE A 77 -2.33 11.64 -0.49
N ALA A 78 -1.70 11.49 0.68
CA ALA A 78 -2.21 10.64 1.75
C ALA A 78 -3.56 11.13 2.31
N ALA A 79 -3.76 12.45 2.42
CA ALA A 79 -5.02 13.04 2.89
C ALA A 79 -6.19 12.79 1.93
N ASN A 80 -5.92 12.62 0.63
CA ASN A 80 -6.94 12.34 -0.38
C ASN A 80 -7.27 10.85 -0.51
N ALA A 81 -6.40 9.96 -0.02
CA ALA A 81 -6.58 8.51 -0.12
C ALA A 81 -7.53 7.99 0.98
N VAL A 82 -8.82 7.88 0.67
CA VAL A 82 -9.88 7.39 1.58
C VAL A 82 -10.75 6.30 0.97
#